data_AF-A0A914BBZ2-F1
#
_entry.id   AF-A0A914BBZ2-F1
#
_cell.length_a   1.000
_cell.length_b   1.000
_cell.length_c   1.000
_cell.angle_alpha   90.00
_cell.angle_beta   90.00
_cell.angle_gamma   90.00
#
_symmetry.space_group_name_H-M   'P 1'
#
loop_
_entity.id
_entity.type
_entity.pdbx_description
1 polymer ?
#
loop_
_entity_poly.entity_id
_entity_poly.type
_entity_poly.pdbx_seq_one_letter_code
_entity_poly.pdbx_strand_id
1 'polypeptide(L)'
;MAAPMVTSTVTLRSGEKQEFSHQIQSNSDAITHDKLRESIQVIQKEVNEYLTVQVDLEKGSKSNDLSNDDNADEEGEEEEENEDEDEEDEGGTNGEGQGDREPPPKKPKK
;
A
#
# COMPACT_ATOMS: atom_id res chain seq x y z
N MET A 1 -0.86 -32.76 6.84
CA MET A 1 -1.06 -31.84 5.69
C MET A 1 -0.39 -30.53 6.05
N ALA A 2 0.29 -29.87 5.11
CA ALA A 2 0.85 -28.54 5.36
C ALA A 2 -0.30 -27.53 5.42
N ALA A 3 -0.24 -26.58 6.36
CA ALA A 3 -1.24 -25.53 6.44
C ALA A 3 -1.11 -24.60 5.23
N PRO A 4 -2.23 -24.12 4.66
CA PRO A 4 -2.17 -23.17 3.57
C PRO A 4 -1.52 -21.87 4.02
N MET A 5 -0.76 -21.25 3.12
CA MET A 5 -0.04 -20.01 3.36
C MET A 5 -0.03 -19.14 2.12
N VAL A 6 0.05 -17.83 2.33
CA VAL A 6 0.37 -16.85 1.31
C VAL A 6 1.84 -16.50 1.48
N THR A 7 2.57 -16.42 0.38
CA THR A 7 3.98 -16.04 0.39
C THR A 7 4.21 -14.89 -0.59
N SER A 8 5.11 -13.98 -0.23
CA SER A 8 5.59 -12.89 -1.07
C SER A 8 7.10 -12.78 -0.93
N THR A 9 7.79 -12.47 -2.02
CA THR A 9 9.25 -12.32 -2.02
C THR A 9 9.61 -10.97 -2.59
N VAL A 10 10.35 -10.18 -1.81
CA VAL A 10 10.96 -8.93 -2.25
C VAL A 10 12.42 -9.24 -2.61
N THR A 11 12.83 -8.84 -3.81
CA THR A 11 14.24 -8.91 -4.23
C THR A 11 14.77 -7.49 -4.39
N LEU A 12 15.77 -7.13 -3.60
CA LEU A 12 16.41 -5.83 -3.65
C LEU A 12 17.36 -5.74 -4.85
N ARG A 13 17.76 -4.51 -5.22
CA ARG A 13 18.76 -4.28 -6.28
C ARG A 13 20.12 -4.91 -5.99
N SER A 14 20.47 -5.08 -4.71
CA SER A 14 21.65 -5.82 -4.26
C SER A 14 21.59 -7.32 -4.61
N GLY A 15 20.41 -7.83 -5.00
CA GLY A 15 20.14 -9.25 -5.21
C GLY A 15 19.69 -9.97 -3.93
N GLU A 16 19.70 -9.28 -2.78
CA GLU A 16 19.17 -9.82 -1.52
C GLU A 16 17.68 -10.11 -1.62
N LYS A 17 17.25 -11.23 -1.03
CA LYS A 17 15.87 -11.69 -1.06
C LYS A 17 15.33 -11.75 0.37
N GLN A 18 14.17 -11.13 0.56
CA GLN A 18 13.39 -11.23 1.78
C GLN A 18 12.05 -11.90 1.45
N GLU A 19 11.75 -13.01 2.14
CA GLU A 19 10.46 -13.69 2.04
C GLU A 19 9.56 -13.30 3.20
N PHE A 20 8.28 -13.10 2.90
CA PHE A 20 7.18 -12.86 3.83
C PHE A 20 6.16 -13.95 3.65
N SER A 21 5.84 -14.67 4.72
CA SER A 21 5.00 -15.85 4.67
C SER A 21 3.98 -15.79 5.80
N HIS A 22 2.70 -15.79 5.45
CA HIS A 22 1.60 -15.76 6.41
C HIS A 22 0.73 -17.01 6.28
N GLN A 23 0.57 -17.74 7.38
CA GLN A 23 -0.26 -18.94 7.42
C GLN A 23 -1.74 -18.56 7.50
N ILE A 24 -2.56 -19.12 6.61
CA ILE A 24 -4.00 -18.94 6.65
C ILE A 24 -4.58 -19.87 7.72
N GLN A 25 -5.01 -19.31 8.85
CA GLN A 25 -5.69 -20.08 9.88
C GLN A 25 -7.13 -20.36 9.47
N SER A 26 -7.43 -21.62 9.16
CA SER A 26 -8.79 -22.10 8.87
C SER A 26 -9.11 -23.30 9.76
N ASN A 27 -10.29 -23.27 10.38
CA ASN A 27 -10.87 -24.41 11.10
C ASN A 27 -11.64 -25.35 10.16
N SER A 28 -11.60 -25.09 8.84
CA SER A 28 -12.29 -25.82 7.79
C SER A 28 -11.30 -26.28 6.73
N ASP A 29 -11.59 -27.40 6.06
CA ASP A 29 -10.79 -27.93 4.96
C ASP A 29 -10.74 -26.98 3.74
N ALA A 30 -11.68 -26.04 3.64
CA ALA A 30 -11.71 -25.01 2.62
C ALA A 30 -11.20 -23.66 3.15
N ILE A 31 -10.47 -22.93 2.30
CA ILE A 31 -10.07 -21.55 2.52
C ILE A 31 -11.15 -20.64 1.96
N THR A 32 -11.69 -19.73 2.77
CA THR A 32 -12.63 -18.72 2.29
C THR A 32 -11.89 -17.52 1.69
N HIS A 33 -12.56 -16.79 0.80
CA HIS A 33 -12.01 -15.56 0.22
C HIS A 33 -11.68 -14.51 1.29
N ASP A 34 -12.47 -14.43 2.36
CA ASP A 34 -12.22 -13.49 3.46
C ASP A 34 -10.92 -13.83 4.21
N LYS A 35 -10.67 -15.11 4.49
CA LYS A 35 -9.43 -15.54 5.15
C LYS A 35 -8.19 -15.33 4.27
N LEU A 36 -8.34 -15.54 2.96
CA LEU A 36 -7.29 -15.20 2.00
C LEU A 36 -7.02 -13.69 1.98
N ARG A 37 -8.07 -12.86 1.96
CA ARG A 37 -7.96 -11.39 1.99
C ARG A 37 -7.26 -10.91 3.26
N GLU A 38 -7.66 -11.41 4.43
CA GLU A 38 -7.01 -11.11 5.71
C GLU A 38 -5.50 -11.42 5.64
N SER A 39 -5.14 -12.59 5.13
CA SER A 39 -3.74 -13.02 5.03
C SER A 39 -2.93 -12.15 4.07
N ILE A 40 -3.52 -11.72 2.95
CA ILE A 40 -2.90 -10.79 2.00
C ILE A 40 -2.69 -9.41 2.65
N GLN A 41 -3.66 -8.92 3.43
CA GLN A 41 -3.54 -7.64 4.14
C GLN A 41 -2.40 -7.65 5.16
N VAL A 42 -2.19 -8.77 5.87
CA VAL A 42 -1.06 -8.92 6.79
C VAL A 42 0.27 -8.82 6.03
N ILE A 43 0.43 -9.59 4.94
CA ILE A 43 1.65 -9.54 4.13
C ILE A 43 1.87 -8.15 3.53
N GLN A 44 0.82 -7.48 3.05
CA GLN A 44 0.92 -6.13 2.53
C GLN A 44 1.45 -5.16 3.58
N LYS A 45 0.98 -5.27 4.83
CA LYS A 45 1.48 -4.46 5.93
C LYS A 45 2.95 -4.74 6.22
N GLU A 46 3.34 -6.01 6.34
CA GLU A 46 4.74 -6.41 6.61
C GLU A 46 5.69 -5.95 5.51
N VAL A 47 5.31 -6.10 4.24
CA VAL A 47 6.09 -5.65 3.09
C VAL A 47 6.22 -4.13 3.08
N ASN A 48 5.14 -3.40 3.39
CA ASN A 48 5.19 -1.94 3.47
C ASN A 48 6.14 -1.47 4.58
N GLU A 49 6.02 -2.04 5.78
CA GLU A 49 6.90 -1.71 6.91
C GLU A 49 8.36 -1.99 6.56
N TYR A 50 8.64 -3.14 5.96
CA TYR A 50 9.98 -3.49 5.50
C TYR A 50 10.52 -2.47 4.49
N LEU A 51 9.74 -2.14 3.44
CA LEU A 51 10.18 -1.21 2.41
C LEU A 51 10.35 0.22 2.96
N THR A 52 9.53 0.65 3.91
CA THR A 52 9.71 1.94 4.61
C THR A 52 11.06 1.99 5.31
N VAL A 53 11.40 0.94 6.09
CA VAL A 53 12.71 0.85 6.75
C VAL A 53 13.86 0.88 5.73
N GLN A 54 13.74 0.15 4.62
CA GLN A 54 14.78 0.14 3.59
C GLN A 54 14.98 1.53 2.96
N VAL A 55 13.90 2.27 2.70
CA VAL A 55 13.97 3.64 2.17
C VAL A 55 14.63 4.58 3.17
N ASP A 56 14.29 4.48 4.46
CA ASP A 56 14.87 5.33 5.50
C ASP A 56 16.35 5.02 5.72
N LEU A 57 16.76 3.76 5.65
CA LEU A 57 18.17 3.36 5.66
C LEU A 57 18.93 3.93 4.45
N GLU A 58 18.34 3.89 3.25
CA GLU A 58 18.95 4.48 2.05
C GLU A 58 19.07 6.01 2.13
N LYS A 59 18.12 6.69 2.79
CA LYS A 59 18.17 8.14 3.03
C LYS A 59 19.20 8.51 4.09
N GLY A 60 19.21 7.82 5.23
CA GLY A 60 20.15 8.06 6.32
C GLY A 60 21.59 7.70 5.97
N SER A 61 21.80 6.70 5.10
CA SER A 61 23.13 6.36 4.59
C SER A 61 23.70 7.44 3.66
N LYS A 62 22.86 8.27 3.02
CA LYS A 62 23.31 9.41 2.20
C LYS A 62 23.67 10.64 3.03
N SER A 63 23.13 10.79 4.25
CA SER A 63 23.46 11.91 5.13
C SER A 63 24.71 11.67 5.99
N ASN A 64 25.20 10.43 6.09
CA ASN A 64 26.29 10.09 7.00
C ASN A 64 27.69 10.13 6.36
N ASP A 65 27.82 10.62 5.12
CA ASP A 65 29.08 10.76 4.37
C ASP A 65 29.56 12.22 4.30
N LEU A 66 29.15 13.06 5.27
CA LEU A 66 29.58 14.47 5.38
C LEU A 66 29.73 14.88 6.85
N SER A 67 30.65 14.27 7.58
CA SER A 67 31.19 14.90 8.79
C SER A 67 32.62 14.44 9.05
N ASN A 68 33.53 14.96 8.23
CA ASN A 68 34.89 15.20 8.68
C ASN A 68 35.23 16.69 8.42
N ASP A 69 35.37 17.41 9.52
CA ASP A 69 36.16 18.63 9.73
C ASP A 69 35.54 20.03 9.47
N ASP A 70 35.65 20.82 10.54
CA ASP A 70 35.79 22.29 10.64
C ASP A 70 34.59 23.26 10.41
N ASN A 71 34.01 23.69 11.55
CA ASN A 71 33.90 25.07 12.05
C ASN A 71 33.33 26.22 11.16
N ALA A 72 32.18 26.79 11.59
CA ALA A 72 31.66 28.17 11.45
C ALA A 72 30.12 28.13 11.23
N ASP A 73 29.27 28.52 12.17
CA ASP A 73 28.91 29.88 12.61
C ASP A 73 27.82 30.56 11.74
N GLU A 74 26.75 30.94 12.46
CA GLU A 74 25.69 31.94 12.25
C GLU A 74 24.73 31.97 11.03
N GLU A 75 23.44 31.89 11.41
CA GLU A 75 22.24 32.63 10.96
C GLU A 75 21.59 32.36 9.59
N GLY A 76 20.25 32.29 9.62
CA GLY A 76 19.40 32.34 8.43
C GLY A 76 17.97 31.85 8.68
N GLU A 77 17.09 32.80 9.00
CA GLU A 77 15.62 32.77 9.12
C GLU A 77 14.93 32.02 7.94
N GLU A 78 13.68 31.53 7.97
CA GLU A 78 12.41 32.18 8.30
C GLU A 78 11.28 31.15 8.54
N GLU A 79 10.29 31.56 9.33
CA GLU A 79 8.96 30.95 9.46
C GLU A 79 8.16 31.10 8.15
N GLU A 80 7.26 30.16 7.83
CA GLU A 80 5.94 30.48 7.29
C GLU A 80 4.94 29.39 7.69
N GLU A 81 4.14 29.69 8.72
CA GLU A 81 2.75 29.23 8.81
C GLU A 81 1.95 29.95 7.72
N ASN A 82 1.25 29.20 6.88
CA ASN A 82 0.03 29.70 6.25
C ASN A 82 -0.98 28.55 6.19
N GLU A 83 -1.91 28.61 7.14
CA GLU A 83 -3.23 27.99 7.09
C GLU A 83 -4.03 28.63 5.95
N ASP A 84 -4.51 27.83 5.00
CA ASP A 84 -5.66 28.19 4.17
C ASP A 84 -6.71 27.10 4.36
N GLU A 85 -7.54 27.30 5.39
CA GLU A 85 -8.91 26.82 5.43
C GLU A 85 -9.74 27.72 4.51
N ASP A 86 -10.44 27.16 3.53
CA ASP A 86 -11.78 27.66 3.20
C ASP A 86 -12.64 26.57 2.52
N GLU A 87 -13.49 26.02 3.38
CA GLU A 87 -14.88 25.59 3.26
C GLU A 87 -15.54 25.35 1.87
N GLU A 88 -16.18 24.17 1.81
CA GLU A 88 -17.53 23.82 1.30
C GLU A 88 -18.24 24.71 0.24
N ASP A 89 -18.83 24.09 -0.79
CA ASP A 89 -20.31 23.98 -0.90
C ASP A 89 -20.77 23.29 -2.23
N GLU A 90 -21.90 22.62 -2.07
CA GLU A 90 -22.86 21.89 -2.89
C GLU A 90 -22.90 21.92 -4.44
N GLY A 91 -23.22 20.73 -4.98
CA GLY A 91 -24.49 20.55 -5.69
C GLY A 91 -24.52 20.72 -7.21
N GLY A 92 -24.56 19.59 -7.92
CA GLY A 92 -24.85 19.55 -9.36
C GLY A 92 -25.46 18.22 -9.81
N THR A 93 -26.76 18.05 -9.57
CA THR A 93 -27.57 16.93 -10.10
C THR A 93 -27.94 17.12 -11.57
N ASN A 94 -27.95 15.99 -12.30
CA ASN A 94 -28.64 15.65 -13.56
C ASN A 94 -27.96 15.93 -14.92
N GLY A 95 -27.76 14.84 -15.66
CA GLY A 95 -27.41 14.83 -17.09
C GLY A 95 -27.18 13.43 -17.66
N GLU A 96 -28.25 12.63 -17.75
CA GLU A 96 -28.51 11.56 -18.74
C GLU A 96 -27.37 10.59 -19.15
N GLY A 97 -27.35 9.41 -18.53
CA GLY A 97 -26.62 8.23 -19.00
C GLY A 97 -27.49 6.98 -18.98
N GLN A 98 -28.47 6.91 -19.89
CA GLN A 98 -29.18 5.66 -20.18
C GLN A 98 -28.20 4.65 -20.81
N GLY A 99 -28.01 3.52 -20.14
CA GLY A 99 -27.16 2.43 -20.63
C GLY A 99 -27.43 1.09 -19.95
N ASP A 100 -28.65 0.88 -19.46
CA ASP A 100 -29.16 -0.41 -19.02
C ASP A 100 -29.33 -1.32 -20.26
N ARG A 101 -28.50 -2.36 -20.36
CA ARG A 101 -28.73 -3.47 -21.30
C ARG A 101 -28.47 -4.79 -20.60
N GLU A 102 -29.40 -5.18 -19.73
CA GLU A 102 -29.69 -6.60 -19.54
C GLU A 102 -29.99 -7.26 -20.91
N PRO A 103 -29.44 -8.46 -21.19
CA PRO A 103 -29.74 -9.17 -22.43
C PRO A 103 -31.17 -9.75 -22.41
N PRO A 104 -31.90 -9.74 -23.54
CA PRO A 104 -33.30 -10.20 -23.57
C PRO A 104 -33.42 -11.72 -23.33
N PRO A 105 -34.50 -12.18 -22.68
CA PRO A 105 -34.70 -13.60 -22.40
C PRO A 105 -34.96 -14.41 -23.69
N LYS A 106 -34.30 -15.56 -23.79
CA LYS A 106 -34.45 -16.50 -24.91
C LYS A 106 -35.84 -17.16 -24.85
N LYS A 107 -36.62 -17.06 -25.94
CA LYS A 107 -37.88 -17.81 -26.09
C LYS A 107 -37.62 -19.33 -26.18
N PRO A 108 -38.49 -20.19 -25.64
CA PRO A 108 -38.37 -21.64 -25.77
C PRO A 108 -38.72 -22.09 -27.20
N LYS A 109 -37.91 -23.02 -27.73
CA LYS A 109 -38.19 -23.70 -29.00
C LYS A 109 -39.34 -24.70 -28.79
N LYS A 110 -40.35 -24.65 -29.66
CA LYS A 110 -41.29 -25.77 -29.87
C LYS A 110 -40.61 -26.85 -30.71
#